data_AF-A0A661SC68-F1
#
_entry.id   AF-A0A661SC68-F1
#
_cell.length_a   1.000
_cell.length_b   1.000
_cell.length_c   1.000
_cell.angle_alpha   90.00
_cell.angle_beta   90.00
_cell.angle_gamma   90.00
#
_symmetry.space_group_name_H-M   'P 1'
#
loop_
_entity.id
_entity.type
_entity.pdbx_description
1 polymer ?
#
loop_
_entity_poly.entity_id
_entity_poly.type
_entity_poly.pdbx_seq_one_letter_code
_entity_poly.pdbx_strand_id
1 'polypeptide(L)'
;MKSDLVIEVVAIRGCCPVYKKGFVFRIKQGYKLVADAPICMHSLLSLAPYYASLSRGVSPGELRLAGPDGAAYVQCLDPQEITGGGTVTFRITREEAGEGVKP
;
A
#
# COMPACT_ATOMS: atom_id res chain seq x y z
N MET A 1 -2.79 16.97 9.67
CA MET A 1 -1.50 16.89 8.95
C MET A 1 -1.54 15.61 8.10
N LYS A 2 -0.99 15.59 6.88
CA LYS A 2 -0.97 14.37 6.05
C LYS A 2 0.29 13.59 6.36
N SER A 3 0.16 12.33 6.74
CA SER A 3 1.29 11.42 6.95
C SER A 3 1.72 10.77 5.64
N ASP A 4 3.01 10.50 5.52
CA ASP A 4 3.53 9.65 4.44
C ASP A 4 3.08 8.21 4.69
N LEU A 5 2.76 7.49 3.62
CA LEU A 5 2.42 6.06 3.69
C LEU A 5 3.56 5.23 3.13
N VAL A 6 3.91 4.17 3.85
CA VAL A 6 4.81 3.11 3.41
C VAL A 6 3.95 1.91 3.05
N ILE A 7 4.12 1.42 1.82
CA ILE A 7 3.38 0.27 1.29
C ILE A 7 4.40 -0.84 1.01
N GLU A 8 4.29 -1.92 1.77
CA GLU A 8 5.18 -3.08 1.71
C GLU A 8 4.45 -4.30 1.14
N VAL A 9 5.10 -5.01 0.22
CA VAL A 9 4.62 -6.30 -0.28
C VAL A 9 4.98 -7.41 0.72
N VAL A 10 4.00 -7.88 1.47
CA VAL A 10 4.23 -8.89 2.54
C VAL A 10 3.93 -10.32 2.12
N ALA A 11 3.06 -10.51 1.13
CA ALA A 11 2.74 -11.82 0.58
C ALA A 11 2.34 -11.74 -0.90
N ILE A 12 2.61 -12.82 -1.63
CA ILE A 12 2.16 -13.02 -3.00
C ILE A 12 1.58 -14.42 -3.09
N ARG A 13 0.36 -14.54 -3.60
CA ARG A 13 -0.28 -15.82 -3.93
C ARG A 13 -0.33 -15.95 -5.45
N GLY A 14 0.13 -17.08 -5.97
CA GLY A 14 0.33 -17.24 -7.42
C GLY A 14 1.62 -16.55 -7.89
N CYS A 15 1.61 -16.02 -9.12
CA CYS A 15 2.77 -15.40 -9.77
C CYS A 15 2.47 -13.94 -10.15
N CYS A 16 3.08 -12.98 -9.44
CA CYS A 16 3.00 -11.57 -9.81
C CYS A 16 4.20 -11.19 -10.71
N PRO A 17 3.98 -10.65 -11.92
CA PRO A 17 5.07 -10.27 -12.81
C PRO A 17 5.75 -8.94 -12.44
N VAL A 18 5.15 -8.15 -11.54
CA VAL A 18 5.62 -6.80 -11.20
C VAL A 18 6.35 -6.79 -9.86
N TYR A 19 5.80 -7.46 -8.85
CA TYR A 19 6.27 -7.34 -7.47
C TYR A 19 6.98 -8.59 -6.96
N LYS A 20 7.91 -8.37 -6.04
CA LYS A 20 8.51 -9.41 -5.19
C LYS A 20 8.22 -9.09 -3.73
N LYS A 21 8.18 -10.12 -2.88
CA LYS A 21 8.06 -9.93 -1.43
C LYS A 21 9.20 -9.04 -0.91
N GLY A 22 8.86 -8.10 -0.04
CA GLY A 22 9.78 -7.09 0.49
C GLY A 22 9.94 -5.85 -0.39
N PHE A 23 9.30 -5.79 -1.56
CA PHE A 23 9.25 -4.54 -2.33
C PHE A 23 8.47 -3.47 -1.56
N VAL A 24 9.02 -2.26 -1.50
CA VAL A 24 8.44 -1.12 -0.77
C VAL A 24 8.33 0.07 -1.69
N PHE A 25 7.19 0.76 -1.63
CA PHE A 25 6.98 2.06 -2.26
C PHE A 25 6.21 2.98 -1.33
N ARG A 26 6.13 4.27 -1.66
CA ARG A 26 5.59 5.29 -0.77
C ARG A 26 4.54 6.17 -1.44
N ILE A 27 3.59 6.65 -0.65
CA ILE A 27 2.73 7.78 -1.02
C ILE A 27 3.06 8.93 -0.07
N LYS A 28 3.82 9.90 -0.56
CA LYS A 28 4.24 11.07 0.20
C LYS A 28 3.19 12.17 0.15
N GLN A 29 3.05 12.90 1.24
CA GLN A 29 2.12 14.03 1.39
C GLN A 29 0.66 13.68 1.02
N GLY A 30 0.31 12.40 1.02
CA GLY A 30 -0.99 11.88 0.63
C GLY A 30 -1.36 12.03 -0.86
N TYR A 31 -0.40 12.24 -1.77
CA TYR A 31 -0.69 12.25 -3.22
C TYR A 31 0.53 11.98 -4.14
N LYS A 32 1.77 11.99 -3.63
CA LYS A 32 2.97 11.75 -4.42
C LYS A 32 3.38 10.29 -4.35
N LEU A 33 3.11 9.53 -5.40
CA LEU A 33 3.59 8.15 -5.52
C LEU A 33 5.09 8.14 -5.81
N VAL A 34 5.87 7.46 -4.99
CA VAL A 34 7.33 7.33 -5.10
C VAL A 34 7.69 5.85 -5.07
N ALA A 35 8.32 5.35 -6.13
CA ALA A 35 8.70 3.96 -6.29
C ALA A 35 9.97 3.84 -7.15
N ASP A 36 10.83 2.87 -6.83
CA ASP A 36 12.07 2.58 -7.57
C ASP A 36 11.85 1.58 -8.72
N ALA A 37 10.62 1.10 -8.88
CA ALA A 37 10.22 0.17 -9.92
C ALA A 37 8.78 0.48 -10.40
N PRO A 38 8.36 -0.06 -11.55
CA PRO A 38 7.00 0.11 -12.05
C PRO A 38 5.95 -0.31 -11.02
N ILE A 39 4.83 0.43 -11.00
CA ILE A 39 3.65 0.12 -10.19
C ILE A 39 2.58 -0.49 -11.10
N CYS A 40 2.01 -1.62 -10.68
CA CYS A 40 0.94 -2.28 -11.40
C CYS A 40 -0.37 -1.48 -11.30
N MET A 41 -1.16 -1.45 -12.37
CA MET A 41 -2.49 -0.81 -12.32
C MET A 41 -3.43 -1.50 -11.33
N HIS A 42 -3.37 -2.83 -11.19
CA HIS A 42 -4.20 -3.54 -10.19
C HIS A 42 -3.89 -3.13 -8.76
N SER A 43 -2.61 -2.93 -8.40
CA SER A 43 -2.26 -2.49 -7.05
C SER A 43 -2.68 -1.04 -6.82
N LEU A 44 -2.43 -0.15 -7.78
CA LEU A 44 -2.84 1.24 -7.68
C LEU A 44 -4.34 1.40 -7.49
N LEU A 45 -5.15 0.68 -8.29
CA LEU A 45 -6.61 0.72 -8.20
C LEU A 45 -7.14 0.11 -6.89
N SER A 46 -6.49 -0.91 -6.35
CA SER A 46 -6.86 -1.47 -5.03
C SER A 46 -6.49 -0.56 -3.86
N LEU A 47 -5.43 0.25 -3.98
CA LEU A 47 -5.00 1.20 -2.95
C LEU A 47 -5.76 2.53 -2.99
N ALA A 48 -6.22 2.92 -4.18
CA ALA A 48 -6.88 4.21 -4.46
C ALA A 48 -8.03 4.56 -3.48
N PRO A 49 -8.90 3.63 -3.06
CA PRO A 49 -10.00 3.96 -2.15
C PRO A 49 -9.56 4.37 -0.74
N TYR A 50 -8.34 3.99 -0.32
CA TYR A 50 -7.96 4.02 1.09
C TYR A 50 -6.81 4.95 1.39
N TYR A 51 -5.84 5.13 0.47
CA TYR A 51 -4.60 5.86 0.77
C TYR A 51 -4.86 7.28 1.26
N ALA A 52 -5.87 7.95 0.70
CA ALA A 52 -6.17 9.34 1.01
C ALA A 52 -6.73 9.50 2.44
N SER A 53 -7.49 8.51 2.93
CA SER A 53 -8.05 8.48 4.29
C SER A 53 -6.99 8.06 5.30
N LEU A 54 -6.22 7.01 4.99
CA LEU A 54 -5.11 6.55 5.81
C LEU A 54 -4.06 7.65 6.04
N SER A 55 -3.68 8.36 4.97
CA SER A 55 -2.74 9.50 5.05
C SER A 55 -3.29 10.66 5.90
N ARG A 56 -4.62 10.81 6.00
CA ARG A 56 -5.27 11.88 6.77
C ARG A 56 -5.54 11.55 8.23
N GLY A 57 -5.23 10.34 8.68
CA GLY A 57 -5.36 10.00 10.09
C GLY A 57 -6.38 8.91 10.41
N VAL A 58 -7.26 8.56 9.47
CA VAL A 58 -8.30 7.53 9.69
C VAL A 58 -7.62 6.21 10.02
N SER A 59 -8.06 5.57 11.11
CA SER A 59 -7.42 4.33 11.55
C SER A 59 -7.75 3.19 10.58
N PRO A 60 -6.82 2.22 10.40
CA PRO A 60 -7.11 1.00 9.64
C PRO A 60 -8.36 0.24 10.15
N GLY A 61 -8.65 0.33 11.46
CA GLY A 61 -9.81 -0.32 12.08
C GLY A 61 -11.15 0.25 11.62
N GLU A 62 -11.26 1.58 11.55
CA GLU A 62 -12.46 2.27 11.02
C GLU A 62 -12.74 1.90 9.56
N LEU A 63 -11.69 1.66 8.78
CA LEU A 63 -11.78 1.23 7.39
C LEU A 63 -11.99 -0.28 7.23
N ARG A 64 -12.00 -1.05 8.35
CA ARG A 64 -12.04 -2.52 8.36
C ARG A 64 -10.88 -3.17 7.59
N LEU A 65 -9.71 -2.54 7.63
CA LEU A 65 -8.47 -3.00 7.00
C LEU A 65 -7.40 -3.41 8.01
N ALA A 66 -7.64 -3.21 9.31
CA ALA A 66 -6.66 -3.49 10.36
C ALA A 66 -6.29 -4.98 10.42
N GLY A 67 -4.99 -5.26 10.33
CA GLY A 67 -4.42 -6.56 10.68
C GLY A 67 -4.06 -6.67 12.16
N PRO A 68 -3.47 -7.79 12.60
CA PRO A 68 -3.17 -8.06 14.00
C PRO A 68 -2.13 -7.11 14.61
N ASP A 69 -1.34 -6.43 13.79
CA ASP A 69 -0.35 -5.43 14.20
C ASP A 69 -0.89 -3.98 14.11
N GLY A 70 -2.18 -3.82 13.80
CA GLY A 70 -2.83 -2.51 13.64
C GLY A 70 -2.55 -1.79 12.32
N ALA A 71 -1.75 -2.36 11.41
CA ALA A 71 -1.52 -1.81 10.07
C ALA A 71 -2.72 -2.08 9.15
N ALA A 72 -2.85 -1.32 8.06
CA ALA A 72 -3.85 -1.61 7.04
C ALA A 72 -3.33 -2.67 6.05
N TYR A 73 -4.18 -3.64 5.72
CA TYR A 73 -3.88 -4.68 4.73
C TYR A 73 -4.84 -4.59 3.54
N VAL A 74 -4.28 -4.59 2.34
CA VAL A 74 -5.05 -4.50 1.08
C VAL A 74 -4.48 -5.52 0.09
N GLN A 75 -5.35 -6.13 -0.72
CA GLN A 75 -4.92 -7.00 -1.82
C GLN A 75 -5.15 -6.34 -3.18
N CYS A 76 -4.26 -6.56 -4.15
CA CYS A 76 -4.57 -6.18 -5.53
C CYS A 76 -5.70 -7.06 -6.08
N LEU A 77 -6.53 -6.52 -6.98
CA LEU A 77 -7.74 -7.17 -7.47
C LEU A 77 -7.54 -8.33 -8.47
N ASP A 78 -6.39 -9.00 -8.46
CA ASP A 78 -6.11 -10.12 -9.38
C ASP A 78 -6.77 -11.40 -8.84
N PRO A 79 -7.72 -12.01 -9.57
CA PRO A 79 -8.41 -13.23 -9.14
C PRO A 79 -7.58 -14.47 -9.53
N GLN A 80 -6.37 -14.55 -8.97
CA GLN A 80 -5.31 -15.49 -9.40
C GLN A 80 -5.74 -16.97 -9.44
N GLU A 81 -6.71 -17.38 -8.62
CA GLU A 81 -7.24 -18.76 -8.61
C GLU A 81 -7.92 -19.14 -9.94
N ILE A 82 -8.43 -18.14 -10.68
CA ILE A 82 -9.11 -18.33 -11.96
C ILE A 82 -8.19 -17.97 -13.13
N THR A 83 -7.39 -16.91 -13.00
CA THR A 83 -6.56 -16.37 -14.10
C THR A 83 -5.18 -17.00 -14.18
N GLY A 84 -4.73 -17.72 -13.13
CA GLY A 84 -3.35 -18.16 -12.99
C GLY A 84 -2.37 -17.01 -12.73
N GLY A 85 -2.88 -15.82 -12.39
CA GLY A 85 -2.11 -14.61 -12.11
C GLY A 85 -1.48 -14.57 -10.72
N GLY A 86 -1.47 -13.39 -10.11
CA GLY A 86 -0.84 -13.17 -8.82
C GLY A 86 -1.54 -12.12 -7.97
N THR A 87 -2.12 -12.55 -6.84
CA THR A 87 -2.68 -11.64 -5.84
C THR A 87 -1.59 -11.23 -4.86
N VAL A 88 -1.35 -9.93 -4.73
CA VAL A 88 -0.36 -9.35 -3.82
C VAL A 88 -1.06 -8.75 -2.61
N THR A 89 -0.59 -9.10 -1.41
CA THR A 89 -1.02 -8.47 -0.17
C THR A 89 -0.03 -7.38 0.23
N PHE A 90 -0.55 -6.17 0.41
CA PHE A 90 0.18 -4.99 0.86
C PHE A 90 -0.09 -4.73 2.32
N ARG A 91 0.96 -4.42 3.08
CA ARG A 91 0.90 -3.86 4.42
C ARG A 91 1.18 -2.36 4.33
N ILE A 92 0.31 -1.54 4.92
CA ILE A 92 0.36 -0.08 4.82
C ILE A 92 0.52 0.51 6.22
N THR A 93 1.58 1.28 6.41
CA THR A 93 1.87 1.99 7.66
C THR A 93 2.07 3.48 7.40
N ARG A 94 1.84 4.32 8.42
CA ARG A 94 2.19 5.74 8.39
C ARG A 94 3.64 5.91 8.83
N GLU A 95 4.41 6.69 8.09
CA GLU A 95 5.66 7.29 8.60
C GLU A 95 5.27 8.61 9.27
N GLU A 96 5.64 8.79 10.55
CA GLU A 96 5.58 10.08 11.21
C GLU A 96 6.45 11.06 10.42
N ALA A 97 5.93 12.27 10.16
CA ALA A 97 6.69 13.27 9.42
C ALA A 97 7.92 13.68 10.25
N GLY A 98 9.11 13.21 9.84
CA GLY A 98 10.34 13.84 10.28
C GLY A 98 10.29 15.32 9.93
N GLU A 99 10.61 16.19 10.89
CA GLU A 99 10.63 17.64 10.72
C GLU A 99 11.26 18.00 9.38
N GLY A 100 10.44 18.54 8.48
CA GLY A 100 10.89 18.90 7.15
C GLY A 100 12.00 19.92 7.26
N VAL A 101 13.19 19.58 6.77
CA VAL A 101 14.19 20.57 6.36
C VAL A 101 13.51 21.47 5.34
N LYS A 102 13.24 22.70 5.79
CA LYS A 102 12.72 23.78 4.95
C LYS A 102 13.83 24.18 3.96
N PRO A 103 13.53 24.38 2.67
CA PRO A 103 14.49 24.98 1.75
C PRO A 103 14.85 26.41 2.16
#